data_AF-D9VNH5-F1
#
_entry.id   AF-D9VNH5-F1
#
_cell.length_a   1.000
_cell.length_b   1.000
_cell.length_c   1.000
_cell.angle_alpha   90.00
_cell.angle_beta   90.00
_cell.angle_gamma   90.00
#
_symmetry.space_group_name_H-M   'P 1'
#
loop_
_entity.id
_entity.type
_entity.pdbx_description
1 polymer ?
#
loop_
_entity_poly.entity_id
_entity_poly.type
_entity_poly.pdbx_seq_one_letter_code
_entity_poly.pdbx_strand_id
1 'polypeptide(L)'
;TGTPAGAACADEINAGYGTAATRTGATAFAGWDRRTTEPGYAWLAQLTQGWTANEVRAFAAAARTENLAAPIGTTQQVGTGTATGWVRYYDQQRDLIKNLRRAGFDVWISSASPQPVVEVWARGAGIDAAHVIGIRNTTTGDGRLTAHLQGCGSVPDGADTMTTYIDGKRCWINKEIFGVRGRAAERVQPAARRQVFAAGDSDTDISFLRDATALRLVLNRNKNELMCRAYDNSDGKWIVNPMFLEPKKQKTSPYPCSTTGYVDHDGTAGPVRRGDTSVIPDQTDTVF
;
A
#
# COMPACT_ATOMS: atom_id res chain seq x y z
N THR A 1 -12.06 25.06 -4.97
CA THR A 1 -11.32 24.51 -6.14
C THR A 1 -11.74 25.16 -7.47
N GLY A 2 -12.95 25.70 -7.62
CA GLY A 2 -13.42 26.34 -8.88
C GLY A 2 -12.88 27.74 -9.20
N THR A 3 -11.69 28.11 -8.70
CA THR A 3 -11.01 29.37 -9.05
C THR A 3 -9.63 29.04 -9.63
N PRO A 4 -9.01 29.94 -10.44
CA PRO A 4 -7.66 29.70 -10.96
C PRO A 4 -6.62 29.39 -9.87
N ALA A 5 -6.68 30.09 -8.74
CA ALA A 5 -5.82 29.83 -7.59
C ALA A 5 -6.12 28.46 -6.94
N GLY A 6 -7.40 28.08 -6.84
CA GLY A 6 -7.80 26.77 -6.34
C GLY A 6 -7.35 25.62 -7.24
N ALA A 7 -7.36 25.83 -8.56
CA ALA A 7 -6.87 24.84 -9.52
C ALA A 7 -5.35 24.68 -9.42
N ALA A 8 -4.60 25.78 -9.34
CA ALA A 8 -3.14 25.73 -9.18
C ALA A 8 -2.71 25.03 -7.89
N CYS A 9 -3.45 25.22 -6.79
CA CYS A 9 -3.20 24.51 -5.54
C CYS A 9 -3.48 23.00 -5.67
N ALA A 10 -4.59 22.61 -6.30
CA ALA A 10 -4.91 21.20 -6.55
C ALA A 10 -3.85 20.53 -7.43
N ASP A 11 -3.35 21.23 -8.44
CA ASP A 11 -2.30 20.72 -9.32
C ASP A 11 -0.99 20.50 -8.55
N GLU A 12 -0.62 21.39 -7.63
CA GLU A 12 0.59 21.23 -6.81
C GLU A 12 0.46 20.04 -5.85
N ILE A 13 -0.73 19.85 -5.27
CA ILE A 13 -1.01 18.68 -4.44
C ILE A 13 -0.93 17.38 -5.25
N ASN A 14 -1.52 17.36 -6.44
CA ASN A 14 -1.44 16.20 -7.31
C ASN A 14 -0.01 15.90 -7.76
N ALA A 15 0.81 16.91 -8.04
CA ALA A 15 2.21 16.74 -8.38
C ALA A 15 3.00 16.13 -7.20
N GLY A 16 2.90 16.75 -6.01
CA GLY A 16 3.60 16.25 -4.82
C GLY A 16 3.24 14.80 -4.51
N TYR A 17 1.95 14.46 -4.51
CA TYR A 17 1.49 13.09 -4.23
C TYR A 17 1.83 12.09 -5.35
N GLY A 18 1.58 12.49 -6.61
CA GLY A 18 1.60 11.57 -7.75
C GLY A 18 2.97 11.34 -8.38
N THR A 19 3.86 12.34 -8.32
CA THR A 19 5.17 12.29 -8.98
C THR A 19 6.34 12.48 -8.02
N ALA A 20 6.09 12.75 -6.74
CA ALA A 20 7.11 13.13 -5.75
C ALA A 20 7.95 14.35 -6.19
N ALA A 21 7.36 15.23 -7.00
CA ALA A 21 7.98 16.46 -7.48
C ALA A 21 6.96 17.62 -7.45
N THR A 22 7.46 18.85 -7.40
CA THR A 22 6.65 20.04 -7.63
C THR A 22 6.17 20.09 -9.09
N ARG A 23 5.20 20.95 -9.40
CA ARG A 23 4.78 21.17 -10.80
C ARG A 23 5.89 21.67 -11.72
N THR A 24 6.91 22.30 -11.15
CA THR A 24 8.10 22.77 -11.88
C THR A 24 9.17 21.69 -12.01
N GLY A 25 8.93 20.48 -11.51
CA GLY A 25 9.83 19.33 -11.60
C GLY A 25 10.92 19.27 -10.52
N ALA A 26 10.87 20.15 -9.51
CA ALA A 26 11.80 20.07 -8.39
C ALA A 26 11.42 18.89 -7.49
N THR A 27 12.41 18.15 -7.00
CA THR A 27 12.20 17.05 -6.05
C THR A 27 11.44 17.53 -4.82
N ALA A 28 10.28 16.93 -4.53
CA ALA A 28 9.45 17.32 -3.38
C ALA A 28 9.95 16.71 -2.07
N PHE A 29 10.58 15.53 -2.14
CA PHE A 29 11.01 14.76 -0.96
C PHE A 29 12.39 14.15 -1.15
N ALA A 30 13.22 14.18 -0.11
CA ALA A 30 14.58 13.63 -0.12
C ALA A 30 14.91 12.98 1.24
N GLY A 31 15.99 12.19 1.29
CA GLY A 31 16.55 11.68 2.55
C GLY A 31 15.68 10.67 3.30
N TRP A 32 14.85 9.90 2.59
CA TRP A 32 13.98 8.88 3.17
C TRP A 32 14.45 7.46 2.86
N ASP A 33 14.12 6.54 3.75
CA ASP A 33 14.40 5.11 3.62
C ASP A 33 13.37 4.43 2.70
N ARG A 34 13.84 3.86 1.58
CA ARG A 34 13.01 3.32 0.50
C ARG A 34 12.25 2.04 0.83
N ARG A 35 12.38 1.55 2.05
CA ARG A 35 11.76 0.31 2.52
C ARG A 35 10.75 0.53 3.63
N THR A 36 10.70 1.71 4.23
CA THR A 36 9.89 1.94 5.44
C THR A 36 8.88 3.06 5.31
N THR A 37 9.03 3.94 4.32
CA THR A 37 8.05 4.98 4.02
C THR A 37 7.99 5.26 2.53
N GLU A 38 6.96 5.94 2.05
CA GLU A 38 6.92 6.58 0.73
C GLU A 38 6.38 8.00 0.99
N PRO A 39 7.20 9.06 0.84
CA PRO A 39 6.83 10.40 1.27
C PRO A 39 5.56 10.94 0.65
N GLY A 40 5.25 10.61 -0.62
CA GLY A 40 3.99 11.01 -1.22
C GLY A 40 2.78 10.45 -0.46
N TYR A 41 2.86 9.19 -0.03
CA TYR A 41 1.79 8.52 0.73
C TYR A 41 1.71 9.02 2.17
N ALA A 42 2.87 9.23 2.81
CA ALA A 42 2.94 9.86 4.13
C ALA A 42 2.29 11.25 4.10
N TRP A 43 2.67 12.06 3.10
CA TRP A 43 2.16 13.41 2.93
C TRP A 43 0.65 13.45 2.73
N LEU A 44 0.07 12.52 1.97
CA LEU A 44 -1.39 12.41 1.84
C LEU A 44 -2.09 12.26 3.21
N ALA A 45 -1.52 11.49 4.14
CA ALA A 45 -2.05 11.40 5.50
C ALA A 45 -1.89 12.72 6.26
N GLN A 46 -0.74 13.39 6.11
CA GLN A 46 -0.45 14.67 6.79
C GLN A 46 -1.33 15.83 6.29
N LEU A 47 -1.81 15.78 5.03
CA LEU A 47 -2.78 16.74 4.49
C LEU A 47 -4.13 16.73 5.23
N THR A 48 -4.42 15.67 6.00
CA THR A 48 -5.64 15.60 6.82
C THR A 48 -5.52 16.30 8.18
N GLN A 49 -4.36 16.92 8.46
CA GLN A 49 -4.14 17.66 9.69
C GLN A 49 -5.25 18.69 9.96
N GLY A 50 -5.58 18.88 11.23
CA GLY A 50 -6.64 19.77 11.68
C GLY A 50 -8.05 19.17 11.58
N TRP A 51 -8.26 18.08 10.83
CA TRP A 51 -9.52 17.34 10.84
C TRP A 51 -9.52 16.24 11.91
N THR A 52 -10.70 15.83 12.35
CA THR A 52 -10.89 14.60 13.12
C THR A 52 -10.94 13.40 12.18
N ALA A 53 -10.67 12.19 12.68
CA ALA A 53 -10.80 10.96 11.90
C ALA A 53 -12.24 10.78 11.33
N ASN A 54 -13.27 11.25 12.05
CA ASN A 54 -14.65 11.18 11.59
C ASN A 54 -14.94 12.10 10.40
N GLU A 55 -14.38 13.31 10.39
CA GLU A 55 -14.49 14.23 9.25
C GLU A 55 -13.79 13.66 8.01
N VAL A 56 -12.60 13.08 8.17
CA VAL A 56 -11.88 12.41 7.06
C VAL A 56 -12.68 11.21 6.53
N ARG A 57 -13.28 10.39 7.40
CA ARG A 57 -14.18 9.31 6.98
C ARG A 57 -15.39 9.84 6.21
N ALA A 58 -15.95 10.98 6.61
CA ALA A 58 -17.06 11.60 5.89
C ALA A 58 -16.67 12.01 4.47
N PHE A 59 -15.49 12.62 4.29
CA PHE A 59 -14.97 12.94 2.95
C PHE A 59 -14.76 11.68 2.10
N ALA A 60 -14.14 10.65 2.68
CA ALA A 60 -13.93 9.37 2.01
C ALA A 60 -15.26 8.67 1.65
N ALA A 61 -16.29 8.78 2.48
CA ALA A 61 -17.61 8.20 2.24
C ALA A 61 -18.37 8.91 1.10
N ALA A 62 -18.25 10.24 1.02
CA ALA A 62 -18.78 11.01 -0.10
C ALA A 62 -18.10 10.60 -1.42
N ALA A 63 -16.77 10.61 -1.46
CA ALA A 63 -16.00 10.17 -2.62
C ALA A 63 -16.35 8.72 -3.01
N ARG A 64 -16.39 7.80 -2.04
CA ARG A 64 -16.78 6.41 -2.29
C ARG A 64 -18.14 6.28 -2.96
N THR A 65 -19.13 7.06 -2.53
CA THR A 65 -20.49 7.04 -3.11
C THR A 65 -20.45 7.48 -4.58
N GLU A 66 -19.80 8.61 -4.84
CA GLU A 66 -19.63 9.15 -6.19
C GLU A 66 -18.87 8.18 -7.11
N ASN A 67 -17.70 7.70 -6.69
CA ASN A 67 -16.84 6.85 -7.50
C ASN A 67 -17.42 5.45 -7.76
N LEU A 68 -18.26 4.91 -6.87
CA LEU A 68 -18.96 3.64 -7.09
C LEU A 68 -20.12 3.79 -8.08
N ALA A 69 -20.80 4.94 -8.08
CA ALA A 69 -21.89 5.23 -9.00
C ALA A 69 -21.40 5.56 -10.42
N ALA A 70 -20.22 6.19 -10.54
CA ALA A 70 -19.62 6.55 -11.81
C ALA A 70 -19.31 5.31 -12.69
N PRO A 71 -19.60 5.34 -14.00
CA PRO A 71 -19.22 4.28 -14.94
C PRO A 71 -17.72 3.92 -14.90
N ILE A 72 -17.41 2.67 -15.26
CA ILE A 72 -16.01 2.27 -15.46
C ILE A 72 -15.41 3.11 -16.60
N GLY A 73 -14.21 3.63 -16.38
CA GLY A 73 -13.52 4.53 -17.31
C GLY A 73 -13.78 6.02 -17.06
N THR A 74 -14.69 6.40 -16.16
CA THR A 74 -14.96 7.81 -15.84
C THR A 74 -13.70 8.53 -15.35
N THR A 75 -13.41 9.70 -15.91
CA THR A 75 -12.40 10.63 -15.38
C THR A 75 -13.09 11.79 -14.68
N GLN A 76 -12.40 12.39 -13.72
CA GLN A 76 -12.82 13.61 -13.04
C GLN A 76 -11.75 14.68 -13.17
N GLN A 77 -12.16 15.94 -13.27
CA GLN A 77 -11.23 17.06 -13.29
C GLN A 77 -10.77 17.36 -11.86
N VAL A 78 -9.45 17.43 -11.66
CA VAL A 78 -8.83 17.84 -10.39
C VAL A 78 -7.78 18.89 -10.69
N GLY A 79 -8.07 20.13 -10.33
CA GLY A 79 -7.30 21.28 -10.78
C GLY A 79 -7.43 21.48 -12.29
N THR A 80 -6.29 21.58 -12.98
CA THR A 80 -6.23 21.58 -14.45
C THR A 80 -6.02 20.18 -15.03
N GLY A 81 -5.65 19.21 -14.19
CA GLY A 81 -5.46 17.81 -14.58
C GLY A 81 -6.75 16.97 -14.55
N THR A 82 -6.58 15.69 -14.89
CA THR A 82 -7.63 14.67 -14.75
C THR A 82 -7.15 13.53 -13.86
N ALA A 83 -8.07 12.93 -13.12
CA ALA A 83 -7.84 11.76 -12.30
C ALA A 83 -8.92 10.71 -12.57
N THR A 84 -8.67 9.46 -12.17
CA THR A 84 -9.69 8.41 -12.21
C THR A 84 -10.87 8.83 -11.34
N GLY A 85 -12.06 8.83 -11.93
CA GLY A 85 -13.33 9.20 -11.30
C GLY A 85 -14.21 8.01 -10.91
N TRP A 86 -13.71 6.79 -11.01
CA TRP A 86 -14.44 5.57 -10.67
C TRP A 86 -13.59 4.60 -9.85
N VAL A 87 -14.25 3.76 -9.05
CA VAL A 87 -13.62 2.65 -8.32
C VAL A 87 -14.58 1.47 -8.31
N ARG A 88 -14.07 0.23 -8.33
CA ARG A 88 -14.86 -1.00 -8.14
C ARG A 88 -14.16 -1.94 -7.17
N TYR A 89 -14.97 -2.66 -6.40
CA TYR A 89 -14.46 -3.83 -5.69
C TYR A 89 -14.32 -4.99 -6.68
N TYR A 90 -13.27 -5.79 -6.52
CA TYR A 90 -13.21 -7.10 -7.15
C TYR A 90 -14.12 -8.05 -6.40
N ASP A 91 -15.17 -8.54 -7.07
CA ASP A 91 -16.11 -9.49 -6.46
C ASP A 91 -15.41 -10.78 -6.03
N GLN A 92 -14.38 -11.19 -6.75
CA GLN A 92 -13.52 -12.33 -6.41
C GLN A 92 -12.78 -12.12 -5.09
N GLN A 93 -12.32 -10.89 -4.81
CA GLN A 93 -11.66 -10.57 -3.53
C GLN A 93 -12.68 -10.50 -2.39
N ARG A 94 -13.88 -9.97 -2.64
CA ARG A 94 -14.97 -9.98 -1.64
C ARG A 94 -15.41 -11.40 -1.30
N ASP A 95 -15.51 -12.27 -2.30
CA ASP A 95 -15.84 -13.69 -2.11
C ASP A 95 -14.72 -14.44 -1.36
N LEU A 96 -13.46 -14.20 -1.73
CA LEU A 96 -12.31 -14.74 -0.99
C LEU A 96 -12.34 -14.33 0.48
N ILE A 97 -12.49 -13.04 0.78
CA ILE A 97 -12.60 -12.52 2.16
C ILE A 97 -13.75 -13.21 2.91
N LYS A 98 -14.94 -13.29 2.28
CA LYS A 98 -16.12 -13.91 2.87
C LYS A 98 -15.88 -15.40 3.19
N ASN A 99 -15.25 -16.14 2.28
CA ASN A 99 -14.98 -17.56 2.46
C ASN A 99 -13.89 -17.82 3.49
N LEU A 100 -12.83 -17.01 3.54
CA LEU A 100 -11.81 -17.06 4.59
C LEU A 100 -12.42 -16.83 5.97
N ARG A 101 -13.24 -15.78 6.13
CA ARG A 101 -13.92 -15.50 7.40
C ARG A 101 -14.87 -16.64 7.80
N ARG A 102 -15.61 -17.20 6.85
CA ARG A 102 -16.49 -18.37 7.10
C ARG A 102 -15.70 -19.59 7.56
N ALA A 103 -14.48 -19.77 7.05
CA ALA A 103 -13.57 -20.83 7.46
C ALA A 103 -12.84 -20.53 8.79
N GLY A 104 -13.16 -19.43 9.48
CA GLY A 104 -12.61 -19.08 10.79
C GLY A 104 -11.29 -18.30 10.74
N PHE A 105 -10.87 -17.80 9.57
CA PHE A 105 -9.71 -16.93 9.48
C PHE A 105 -10.04 -15.54 10.02
N ASP A 106 -9.11 -14.99 10.80
CA ASP A 106 -9.09 -13.57 11.13
C ASP A 106 -8.47 -12.78 9.96
N VAL A 107 -9.27 -11.94 9.31
CA VAL A 107 -8.92 -11.30 8.03
C VAL A 107 -8.74 -9.81 8.23
N TRP A 108 -7.55 -9.32 7.88
CA TRP A 108 -7.14 -7.93 8.04
C TRP A 108 -6.80 -7.26 6.70
N ILE A 109 -6.88 -5.92 6.68
CA ILE A 109 -6.36 -5.08 5.58
C ILE A 109 -5.20 -4.25 6.10
N SER A 110 -4.04 -4.33 5.42
CA SER A 110 -2.87 -3.47 5.67
C SER A 110 -2.54 -2.63 4.43
N SER A 111 -2.78 -1.33 4.49
CA SER A 111 -2.73 -0.42 3.35
C SER A 111 -1.72 0.71 3.56
N ALA A 112 -1.07 1.16 2.49
CA ALA A 112 -0.17 2.32 2.49
C ALA A 112 -0.93 3.66 2.34
N SER A 113 -2.23 3.70 2.68
CA SER A 113 -3.08 4.90 2.60
C SER A 113 -3.52 5.35 3.99
N PRO A 114 -4.02 6.60 4.16
CA PRO A 114 -4.49 7.08 5.45
C PRO A 114 -5.57 6.17 6.05
N GLN A 115 -5.38 5.72 7.29
CA GLN A 115 -6.26 4.71 7.87
C GLN A 115 -7.76 5.09 7.85
N PRO A 116 -8.17 6.34 8.20
CA PRO A 116 -9.58 6.72 8.16
C PRO A 116 -10.22 6.58 6.77
N VAL A 117 -9.43 6.77 5.70
CA VAL A 117 -9.89 6.56 4.32
C VAL A 117 -10.06 5.07 4.04
N VAL A 118 -9.06 4.25 4.41
CA VAL A 118 -9.07 2.81 4.17
C VAL A 118 -10.24 2.13 4.89
N GLU A 119 -10.54 2.52 6.13
CA GLU A 119 -11.66 1.98 6.91
C GLU A 119 -13.01 2.12 6.18
N VAL A 120 -13.24 3.23 5.48
CA VAL A 120 -14.47 3.46 4.70
C VAL A 120 -14.55 2.50 3.51
N TRP A 121 -13.45 2.28 2.80
CA TRP A 121 -13.40 1.36 1.66
C TRP A 121 -13.43 -0.10 2.10
N ALA A 122 -12.73 -0.46 3.18
CA ALA A 122 -12.71 -1.79 3.78
C ALA A 122 -14.11 -2.30 4.15
N ARG A 123 -14.97 -1.41 4.66
CA ARG A 123 -16.36 -1.74 5.01
C ARG A 123 -17.14 -2.34 3.84
N GLY A 124 -16.95 -1.83 2.61
CA GLY A 124 -17.63 -2.39 1.42
C GLY A 124 -17.12 -3.77 0.99
N ALA A 125 -15.91 -4.15 1.42
CA ALA A 125 -15.37 -5.50 1.28
C ALA A 125 -15.77 -6.42 2.46
N GLY A 126 -16.53 -5.90 3.44
CA GLY A 126 -16.94 -6.64 4.61
C GLY A 126 -15.85 -6.75 5.68
N ILE A 127 -14.90 -5.81 5.74
CA ILE A 127 -13.89 -5.71 6.81
C ILE A 127 -14.22 -4.48 7.65
N ASP A 128 -14.33 -4.65 8.97
CA ASP A 128 -14.59 -3.54 9.89
C ASP A 128 -13.30 -2.78 10.24
N ALA A 129 -13.45 -1.60 10.84
CA ALA A 129 -12.33 -0.71 11.14
C ALA A 129 -11.32 -1.29 12.14
N ALA A 130 -11.73 -2.23 13.01
CA ALA A 130 -10.80 -2.86 13.95
C ALA A 130 -9.80 -3.79 13.26
N HIS A 131 -10.12 -4.24 12.05
CA HIS A 131 -9.29 -5.13 11.22
C HIS A 131 -8.58 -4.36 10.08
N VAL A 132 -8.38 -3.05 10.25
CA VAL A 132 -7.72 -2.18 9.27
C VAL A 132 -6.49 -1.52 9.88
N ILE A 133 -5.40 -1.61 9.14
CA ILE A 133 -4.13 -0.93 9.43
C ILE A 133 -3.83 -0.04 8.23
N GLY A 134 -3.71 1.26 8.48
CA GLY A 134 -3.26 2.24 7.49
C GLY A 134 -2.20 3.17 8.07
N ILE A 135 -1.86 4.23 7.33
CA ILE A 135 -1.03 5.32 7.85
C ILE A 135 -1.85 6.08 8.91
N ARG A 136 -1.30 6.23 10.12
CA ARG A 136 -1.96 6.88 11.25
C ARG A 136 -1.27 8.18 11.58
N ASN A 137 -2.01 9.28 11.66
CA ASN A 137 -1.51 10.52 12.26
C ASN A 137 -1.50 10.39 13.79
N THR A 138 -0.63 11.13 14.46
CA THR A 138 -0.82 11.43 15.89
C THR A 138 -1.99 12.39 16.05
N THR A 139 -2.51 12.52 17.27
CA THR A 139 -3.68 13.35 17.56
C THR A 139 -3.40 14.39 18.64
N THR A 140 -4.01 15.56 18.51
CA THR A 140 -4.13 16.55 19.59
C THR A 140 -5.03 16.02 20.72
N GLY A 141 -5.04 16.72 21.86
CA GLY A 141 -5.86 16.33 23.01
C GLY A 141 -7.38 16.35 22.74
N ASP A 142 -7.84 17.15 21.79
CA ASP A 142 -9.23 17.22 21.33
C ASP A 142 -9.55 16.24 20.17
N GLY A 143 -8.60 15.37 19.80
CA GLY A 143 -8.81 14.29 18.84
C GLY A 143 -8.66 14.69 17.36
N ARG A 144 -8.06 15.84 17.07
CA ARG A 144 -7.71 16.25 15.70
C ARG A 144 -6.40 15.62 15.27
N LEU A 145 -6.34 15.21 14.01
CA LEU A 145 -5.13 14.67 13.38
C LEU A 145 -4.08 15.78 13.29
N THR A 146 -2.83 15.48 13.63
CA THR A 146 -1.70 16.40 13.45
C THR A 146 -1.00 16.15 12.10
N ALA A 147 -0.01 16.97 11.76
CA ALA A 147 0.88 16.73 10.63
C ALA A 147 1.90 15.60 10.87
N HIS A 148 1.94 15.02 12.08
CA HIS A 148 2.87 13.95 12.45
C HIS A 148 2.18 12.58 12.42
N LEU A 149 2.96 11.54 12.19
CA LEU A 149 2.54 10.16 12.02
C LEU A 149 2.94 9.33 13.23
N GLN A 150 2.13 8.33 13.55
CA GLN A 150 2.49 7.32 14.53
C GLN A 150 3.63 6.46 13.98
N GLY A 151 4.53 6.06 14.86
CA GLY A 151 5.66 5.20 14.56
C GLY A 151 5.37 3.72 14.82
N CYS A 152 6.28 2.89 14.32
CA CYS A 152 6.32 1.46 14.63
C CYS A 152 7.76 1.02 14.92
N GLY A 153 7.89 0.02 15.78
CA GLY A 153 9.18 -0.59 16.07
C GLY A 153 10.06 0.30 16.94
N SER A 154 11.22 0.65 16.42
CA SER A 154 12.19 1.60 16.98
C SER A 154 11.85 3.06 16.69
N VAL A 155 10.95 3.30 15.75
CA VAL A 155 10.59 4.65 15.31
C VAL A 155 9.51 5.21 16.24
N PRO A 156 9.78 6.33 16.95
CA PRO A 156 8.78 6.95 17.81
C PRO A 156 7.73 7.70 16.97
N ASP A 157 6.59 7.97 17.60
CA ASP A 157 5.57 8.86 17.03
C ASP A 157 6.17 10.24 16.73
N GLY A 158 5.83 10.78 15.55
CA GLY A 158 6.29 12.07 15.04
C GLY A 158 7.66 12.09 14.37
N ALA A 159 8.34 10.93 14.27
CA ALA A 159 9.54 10.82 13.44
C ALA A 159 9.23 10.72 11.94
N ASP A 160 7.99 10.36 11.57
CA ASP A 160 7.47 10.36 10.19
C ASP A 160 8.26 9.50 9.18
N THR A 161 9.02 8.51 9.67
CA THR A 161 9.90 7.64 8.86
C THR A 161 9.45 6.18 8.75
N MET A 162 8.36 5.78 9.43
CA MET A 162 7.86 4.41 9.41
C MET A 162 6.35 4.38 9.17
N THR A 163 5.95 4.15 7.92
CA THR A 163 4.54 4.04 7.52
C THR A 163 4.20 2.59 7.16
N THR A 164 2.96 2.33 6.78
CA THR A 164 2.51 1.02 6.30
C THR A 164 2.97 0.77 4.85
N TYR A 165 4.28 0.84 4.61
CA TYR A 165 4.93 0.69 3.31
C TYR A 165 6.06 -0.34 3.39
N ILE A 166 6.06 -1.33 2.49
CA ILE A 166 7.03 -2.44 2.43
C ILE A 166 7.35 -3.03 3.80
N ASP A 167 8.54 -2.79 4.35
CA ASP A 167 9.01 -3.32 5.64
C ASP A 167 8.25 -2.70 6.82
N GLY A 168 7.74 -1.49 6.63
CA GLY A 168 6.82 -0.87 7.59
C GLY A 168 5.47 -1.57 7.68
N LYS A 169 4.94 -2.17 6.59
CA LYS A 169 3.74 -3.04 6.70
C LYS A 169 3.99 -4.23 7.61
N ARG A 170 5.16 -4.89 7.50
CA ARG A 170 5.56 -5.96 8.42
C ARG A 170 5.56 -5.45 9.86
N CYS A 171 6.18 -4.30 10.11
CA CYS A 171 6.24 -3.72 11.45
C CYS A 171 4.84 -3.54 12.04
N TRP A 172 3.96 -2.88 11.31
CA TRP A 172 2.61 -2.58 11.75
C TRP A 172 1.75 -3.84 11.94
N ILE A 173 1.85 -4.83 11.04
CA ILE A 173 1.20 -6.14 11.22
C ILE A 173 1.67 -6.82 12.52
N ASN A 174 2.97 -6.84 12.76
CA ASN A 174 3.54 -7.43 13.98
C ASN A 174 3.05 -6.70 15.24
N LYS A 175 2.95 -5.37 15.20
CA LYS A 175 2.47 -4.53 16.31
C LYS A 175 1.00 -4.72 16.63
N GLU A 176 0.16 -4.66 15.60
CA GLU A 176 -1.30 -4.55 15.75
C GLU A 176 -1.97 -5.91 15.82
N ILE A 177 -1.56 -6.87 14.98
CA ILE A 177 -2.19 -8.20 14.92
C ILE A 177 -1.54 -9.13 15.93
N PHE A 178 -0.21 -9.16 15.96
CA PHE A 178 0.52 -10.12 16.79
C PHE A 178 0.99 -9.55 18.14
N GLY A 179 0.79 -8.27 18.43
CA GLY A 179 1.16 -7.64 19.71
C GLY A 179 2.68 -7.55 19.97
N VAL A 180 3.52 -7.66 18.93
CA VAL A 180 4.97 -7.50 19.04
C VAL A 180 5.31 -6.02 19.15
N ARG A 181 6.03 -5.60 20.19
CA ARG A 181 6.35 -4.18 20.42
C ARG A 181 7.86 -3.91 20.33
N GLY A 182 8.22 -2.64 20.17
CA GLY A 182 9.60 -2.18 20.04
C GLY A 182 10.31 -2.73 18.79
N ARG A 183 11.64 -2.65 18.76
CA ARG A 183 12.52 -3.13 17.66
C ARG A 183 12.20 -4.54 17.16
N ALA A 184 11.62 -5.41 18.00
CA ALA A 184 11.23 -6.74 17.58
C ALA A 184 10.15 -6.73 16.49
N ALA A 185 9.27 -5.72 16.44
CA ALA A 185 8.20 -5.61 15.46
C ALA A 185 8.72 -5.48 14.02
N GLU A 186 9.90 -4.92 13.80
CA GLU A 186 10.50 -4.75 12.46
C GLU A 186 10.99 -6.07 11.85
N ARG A 187 11.11 -7.12 12.65
CA ARG A 187 11.73 -8.38 12.25
C ARG A 187 10.71 -9.40 11.76
N VAL A 188 11.16 -10.31 10.91
CA VAL A 188 10.39 -11.52 10.58
C VAL A 188 10.18 -12.32 11.87
N GLN A 189 8.92 -12.59 12.22
CA GLN A 189 8.57 -13.33 13.43
C GLN A 189 8.66 -14.84 13.21
N PRO A 190 8.73 -15.65 14.28
CA PRO A 190 8.52 -17.09 14.19
C PRO A 190 7.20 -17.43 13.48
N ALA A 191 7.14 -18.56 12.79
CA ALA A 191 5.98 -18.95 11.97
C ALA A 191 4.63 -18.90 12.71
N ALA A 192 4.60 -19.20 14.01
CA ALA A 192 3.40 -19.14 14.85
C ALA A 192 2.86 -17.71 15.09
N ARG A 193 3.62 -16.67 14.76
CA ARG A 193 3.24 -15.25 14.88
C ARG A 193 3.31 -14.54 13.53
N ARG A 194 2.92 -15.25 12.48
CA ARG A 194 2.82 -14.74 11.11
C ARG A 194 1.53 -15.23 10.47
N GLN A 195 1.00 -14.42 9.57
CA GLN A 195 -0.16 -14.77 8.76
C GLN A 195 0.11 -16.04 7.95
N VAL A 196 -0.89 -16.89 7.84
CA VAL A 196 -0.81 -18.11 7.01
C VAL A 196 -1.05 -17.81 5.54
N PHE A 197 -1.85 -16.78 5.25
CA PHE A 197 -2.17 -16.33 3.91
C PHE A 197 -1.94 -14.81 3.80
N ALA A 198 -1.45 -14.36 2.65
CA ALA A 198 -1.33 -12.94 2.32
C ALA A 198 -1.70 -12.69 0.86
N ALA A 199 -2.29 -11.53 0.60
CA ALA A 199 -2.58 -11.06 -0.76
C ALA A 199 -2.07 -9.63 -0.96
N GLY A 200 -1.56 -9.33 -2.16
CA GLY A 200 -1.04 -8.00 -2.51
C GLY A 200 -0.89 -7.82 -4.02
N ASP A 201 -0.51 -6.62 -4.45
CA ASP A 201 -0.49 -6.25 -5.87
C ASP A 201 0.70 -5.36 -6.26
N SER A 202 1.54 -5.00 -5.28
CA SER A 202 2.66 -4.11 -5.49
C SER A 202 3.92 -4.48 -4.72
N ASP A 203 5.04 -3.87 -5.10
CA ASP A 203 6.29 -3.97 -4.34
C ASP A 203 6.08 -3.50 -2.89
N THR A 204 5.12 -2.60 -2.63
CA THR A 204 4.74 -2.12 -1.29
C THR A 204 4.26 -3.22 -0.34
N ASP A 205 3.90 -4.39 -0.88
CA ASP A 205 3.35 -5.53 -0.14
C ASP A 205 4.40 -6.62 0.14
N ILE A 206 5.59 -6.50 -0.46
CA ILE A 206 6.48 -7.65 -0.64
C ILE A 206 6.96 -8.27 0.67
N SER A 207 7.17 -7.45 1.70
CA SER A 207 7.69 -7.90 2.98
C SER A 207 6.68 -8.78 3.71
N PHE A 208 5.43 -8.33 3.87
CA PHE A 208 4.42 -9.16 4.55
C PHE A 208 3.95 -10.33 3.65
N LEU A 209 3.98 -10.19 2.33
CA LEU A 209 3.73 -11.33 1.44
C LEU A 209 4.75 -12.44 1.70
N ARG A 210 6.05 -12.13 1.72
CA ARG A 210 7.12 -13.09 2.03
C ARG A 210 6.97 -13.71 3.42
N ASP A 211 6.45 -12.95 4.39
CA ASP A 211 6.25 -13.42 5.75
C ASP A 211 5.13 -14.46 5.87
N ALA A 212 4.21 -14.54 4.91
CA ALA A 212 3.14 -15.54 4.92
C ALA A 212 3.71 -16.96 4.93
N THR A 213 3.12 -17.85 5.72
CA THR A 213 3.72 -19.19 5.96
C THR A 213 3.19 -20.29 5.04
N ALA A 214 1.97 -20.14 4.52
CA ALA A 214 1.32 -21.18 3.71
C ALA A 214 1.09 -20.75 2.26
N LEU A 215 0.44 -19.61 2.00
CA LEU A 215 0.04 -19.24 0.63
C LEU A 215 0.11 -17.72 0.40
N ARG A 216 0.47 -17.33 -0.82
CA ARG A 216 0.58 -15.93 -1.26
C ARG A 216 -0.17 -15.75 -2.57
N LEU A 217 -1.11 -14.80 -2.60
CA LEU A 217 -1.82 -14.40 -3.81
C LEU A 217 -1.30 -13.04 -4.28
N VAL A 218 -0.90 -12.93 -5.53
CA VAL A 218 -0.49 -11.64 -6.11
C VAL A 218 -1.37 -11.29 -7.30
N LEU A 219 -1.80 -10.03 -7.35
CA LEU A 219 -2.41 -9.46 -8.56
C LEU A 219 -1.33 -8.81 -9.42
N ASN A 220 -1.14 -9.31 -10.64
CA ASN A 220 -0.08 -8.83 -11.52
C ASN A 220 -0.40 -7.42 -12.04
N ARG A 221 0.31 -6.43 -11.49
CA ARG A 221 0.33 -5.03 -11.96
C ARG A 221 1.64 -4.64 -12.63
N ASN A 222 2.45 -5.61 -13.04
CA ASN A 222 3.79 -5.43 -13.61
C ASN A 222 4.78 -4.74 -12.65
N LYS A 223 4.80 -5.19 -11.38
CA LYS A 223 5.68 -4.65 -10.33
C LYS A 223 6.91 -5.55 -10.16
N ASN A 224 8.09 -4.96 -10.27
CA ASN A 224 9.31 -5.71 -10.55
C ASN A 224 9.68 -6.67 -9.41
N GLU A 225 9.85 -6.16 -8.19
CA GLU A 225 10.28 -7.00 -7.07
C GLU A 225 9.25 -8.08 -6.77
N LEU A 226 7.97 -7.69 -6.73
CA LEU A 226 6.85 -8.57 -6.48
C LEU A 226 6.80 -9.71 -7.50
N MET A 227 6.79 -9.38 -8.78
CA MET A 227 6.66 -10.38 -9.85
C MET A 227 7.91 -11.24 -9.99
N CYS A 228 9.10 -10.70 -9.73
CA CYS A 228 10.32 -11.51 -9.65
C CYS A 228 10.20 -12.64 -8.63
N ARG A 229 9.70 -12.35 -7.43
CA ARG A 229 9.53 -13.36 -6.38
C ARG A 229 8.37 -14.30 -6.66
N ALA A 230 7.25 -13.77 -7.17
CA ALA A 230 6.06 -14.56 -7.44
C ALA A 230 6.25 -15.55 -8.60
N TYR A 231 7.00 -15.18 -9.65
CA TYR A 231 7.33 -16.08 -10.75
C TYR A 231 8.50 -17.02 -10.43
N ASP A 232 9.51 -16.59 -9.65
CA ASP A 232 10.55 -17.49 -9.14
C ASP A 232 9.94 -18.65 -8.33
N ASN A 233 8.94 -18.34 -7.51
CA ASN A 233 8.11 -19.30 -6.76
C ASN A 233 8.90 -20.47 -6.15
N SER A 234 10.10 -20.19 -5.62
CA SER A 234 11.04 -21.23 -5.20
C SER A 234 10.54 -22.14 -4.08
N ASP A 235 9.50 -21.73 -3.34
CA ASP A 235 8.82 -22.53 -2.32
C ASP A 235 7.46 -23.11 -2.75
N GLY A 236 7.04 -22.89 -4.00
CA GLY A 236 5.79 -23.42 -4.57
C GLY A 236 4.50 -22.84 -3.99
N LYS A 237 4.58 -21.71 -3.28
CA LYS A 237 3.46 -21.13 -2.50
C LYS A 237 2.94 -19.79 -3.03
N TRP A 238 3.32 -19.41 -4.24
CA TRP A 238 2.86 -18.19 -4.91
C TRP A 238 1.82 -18.50 -5.98
N ILE A 239 0.71 -17.78 -5.94
CA ILE A 239 -0.32 -17.76 -6.97
C ILE A 239 -0.29 -16.37 -7.61
N VAL A 240 -0.11 -16.33 -8.92
CA VAL A 240 -0.23 -15.11 -9.73
C VAL A 240 -1.59 -15.10 -10.41
N ASN A 241 -2.27 -13.96 -10.34
CA ASN A 241 -3.52 -13.72 -11.06
C ASN A 241 -3.45 -12.34 -11.74
N PRO A 242 -4.02 -12.13 -12.94
CA PRO A 242 -4.14 -10.80 -13.53
C PRO A 242 -5.02 -9.88 -12.67
N MET A 243 -5.03 -8.59 -12.98
CA MET A 243 -6.11 -7.73 -12.45
C MET A 243 -7.46 -8.17 -13.03
N PHE A 244 -8.51 -8.21 -12.22
CA PHE A 244 -9.85 -8.63 -12.69
C PHE A 244 -10.56 -7.59 -13.57
N LEU A 245 -10.20 -6.32 -13.40
CA LEU A 245 -10.64 -5.21 -14.25
C LEU A 245 -9.42 -4.52 -14.80
N GLU A 246 -9.44 -4.25 -16.10
CA GLU A 246 -8.35 -3.60 -16.85
C GLU A 246 -6.96 -4.23 -16.57
N PRO A 247 -6.80 -5.55 -16.83
CA PRO A 247 -5.50 -6.21 -16.73
C PRO A 247 -4.42 -5.47 -17.52
N LYS A 248 -3.20 -5.48 -16.97
CA LYS A 248 -2.05 -4.89 -17.68
C LYS A 248 -1.70 -5.76 -18.87
N LYS A 249 -1.23 -5.12 -19.94
CA LYS A 249 -0.63 -5.87 -21.06
C LYS A 249 0.56 -6.66 -20.56
N GLN A 250 0.77 -7.83 -21.17
CA GLN A 250 1.95 -8.64 -20.97
C GLN A 250 3.21 -7.78 -21.15
N LYS A 251 4.19 -7.93 -20.26
CA LYS A 251 5.52 -7.35 -20.51
C LYS A 251 6.23 -8.11 -21.62
N THR A 252 6.71 -7.36 -22.62
CA THR A 252 7.53 -7.90 -23.71
C THR A 252 8.97 -8.17 -23.27
N SER A 253 9.46 -7.44 -22.27
CA SER A 253 10.78 -7.66 -21.67
C SER A 253 10.62 -8.38 -20.32
N PRO A 254 11.52 -9.32 -19.97
CA PRO A 254 11.55 -9.93 -18.65
C PRO A 254 11.58 -8.91 -17.50
N TYR A 255 11.11 -9.31 -16.33
CA TYR A 255 11.38 -8.57 -15.10
C TYR A 255 12.89 -8.66 -14.79
N PRO A 256 13.57 -7.54 -14.51
CA PRO A 256 15.03 -7.49 -14.36
C PRO A 256 15.50 -7.99 -12.99
N CYS A 257 15.09 -9.20 -12.61
CA CYS A 257 15.29 -9.78 -11.28
C CYS A 257 16.77 -9.95 -10.92
N SER A 258 17.60 -10.26 -11.90
CA SER A 258 19.02 -10.51 -11.72
C SER A 258 19.88 -9.24 -11.64
N THR A 259 19.27 -8.06 -11.85
CA THR A 259 20.00 -6.80 -11.96
C THR A 259 19.41 -5.68 -11.11
N THR A 260 18.20 -5.19 -11.42
CA THR A 260 17.63 -3.96 -10.84
C THR A 260 16.21 -4.13 -10.29
N GLY A 261 15.74 -5.38 -10.16
CA GLY A 261 14.39 -5.68 -9.69
C GLY A 261 14.12 -5.38 -8.21
N TYR A 262 15.15 -5.09 -7.41
CA TYR A 262 15.04 -4.70 -5.99
C TYR A 262 15.52 -3.26 -5.81
N VAL A 263 14.90 -2.53 -4.86
CA VAL A 263 15.34 -1.20 -4.43
C VAL A 263 15.68 -1.29 -2.95
N ASP A 264 16.93 -0.96 -2.59
CA ASP A 264 17.42 -1.00 -1.22
C ASP A 264 17.02 0.23 -0.41
N HIS A 265 17.27 0.22 0.90
CA HIS A 265 16.92 1.29 1.85
C HIS A 265 17.39 2.69 1.41
N ASP A 266 18.55 2.80 0.78
CA ASP A 266 19.10 4.08 0.26
C ASP A 266 18.56 4.45 -1.14
N GLY A 267 17.80 3.55 -1.77
CA GLY A 267 17.29 3.69 -3.13
C GLY A 267 18.17 3.11 -4.22
N THR A 268 19.30 2.49 -3.86
CA THR A 268 20.14 1.77 -4.80
C THR A 268 19.37 0.59 -5.39
N ALA A 269 19.33 0.51 -6.72
CA ALA A 269 18.75 -0.63 -7.42
C ALA A 269 19.71 -1.83 -7.40
N GLY A 270 19.17 -3.03 -7.23
CA GLY A 270 19.96 -4.26 -7.14
C GLY A 270 19.17 -5.52 -7.50
N PRO A 271 19.84 -6.70 -7.47
CA PRO A 271 19.21 -7.96 -7.79
C PRO A 271 18.24 -8.38 -6.69
N VAL A 272 17.13 -9.00 -7.09
CA VAL A 272 16.21 -9.66 -6.18
C VAL A 272 16.85 -10.98 -5.73
N ARG A 273 16.92 -11.19 -4.41
CA ARG A 273 17.54 -12.37 -3.81
C ARG A 273 16.52 -13.27 -3.12
N ARG A 274 16.71 -14.59 -3.20
CA ARG A 274 15.97 -15.60 -2.44
C ARG A 274 16.32 -15.54 -0.95
N GLY A 275 15.62 -16.34 -0.14
CA GLY A 275 15.89 -16.45 1.30
C GLY A 275 17.29 -16.98 1.62
N ASP A 276 17.88 -17.78 0.73
CA ASP A 276 19.26 -18.30 0.81
C ASP A 276 20.30 -17.34 0.22
N THR A 277 19.91 -16.11 -0.11
CA THR A 277 20.72 -15.03 -0.72
C THR A 277 21.09 -15.22 -2.20
N SER A 278 20.74 -16.35 -2.82
CA SER A 278 20.94 -16.56 -4.26
C SER A 278 20.14 -15.56 -5.09
N VAL A 279 20.67 -15.16 -6.24
CA VAL A 279 20.02 -14.21 -7.15
C VAL A 279 18.90 -14.92 -7.92
N ILE A 280 17.75 -14.25 -8.03
CA ILE A 280 16.63 -14.69 -8.85
C ILE A 280 16.95 -14.33 -10.33
N PRO A 281 16.95 -15.30 -11.25
CA PRO A 281 17.07 -15.02 -12.69
C PRO A 281 15.91 -14.16 -13.18
N ASP A 282 16.12 -13.42 -14.27
CA ASP A 282 15.05 -12.64 -14.89
C ASP A 282 13.84 -13.51 -15.22
N GLN A 283 12.65 -12.99 -14.93
CA GLN A 283 11.39 -13.74 -15.05
C GLN A 283 10.57 -13.25 -16.24
N THR A 284 9.99 -14.16 -17.00
CA THR A 284 9.04 -13.82 -18.08
C THR A 284 7.65 -13.62 -17.51
N ASP A 285 6.93 -12.62 -18.02
CA ASP A 285 5.54 -12.39 -17.67
C ASP A 285 4.63 -13.42 -18.36
N THR A 286 4.10 -14.37 -17.59
CA THR A 286 3.32 -15.51 -18.12
C THR A 286 1.84 -15.46 -17.76
N VAL A 287 1.44 -14.59 -16.84
CA VAL A 287 0.05 -14.43 -16.36
C VAL A 287 -0.30 -12.94 -16.36
N PHE A 288 -1.04 -12.48 -17.37
CA PHE A 288 -1.33 -11.07 -17.64
C PHE A 288 -2.80 -10.81 -17.99
#